data_AF-A0A524FL97-F1
#
_entry.id   AF-A0A524FL97-F1
#
_cell.length_a   1.000
_cell.length_b   1.000
_cell.length_c   1.000
_cell.angle_alpha   90.00
_cell.angle_beta   90.00
_cell.angle_gamma   90.00
#
_symmetry.space_group_name_H-M   'P 1'
#
loop_
_entity.id
_entity.type
_entity.pdbx_description
1 polymer ?
#
loop_
_entity_poly.entity_id
_entity_poly.type
_entity_poly.pdbx_seq_one_letter_code
_entity_poly.pdbx_strand_id
1 'polypeptide(L)'
;MDVITLLVIFLIVAIIIAIINFIIGVILMLRMASLKGLTKEKKPAIILNAIWSIILIITGFSPWTFFFAFLINFFIGLIALSYKEFYGLREFRKRVAFLIKILIIQFILAIIVYIILFYLIIIYFFG
;
A
#
# COMPACT_ATOMS: atom_id res chain seq x y z
N MET A 1 2.88 21.28 24.51
CA MET A 1 3.80 20.55 23.60
C MET A 1 4.07 21.46 22.42
N ASP A 2 5.33 21.74 22.11
CA ASP A 2 5.73 22.56 20.96
C ASP A 2 5.44 21.85 19.62
N VAL A 3 5.25 22.65 18.56
CA VAL A 3 4.89 22.16 17.20
C VAL A 3 5.93 21.19 16.65
N ILE A 4 7.20 21.39 17.00
CA ILE A 4 8.30 20.52 16.58
C ILE A 4 8.15 19.13 17.21
N THR A 5 7.92 19.06 18.51
CA THR A 5 7.66 17.79 19.22
C THR A 5 6.42 17.07 18.65
N LEU A 6 5.37 17.81 18.28
CA LEU A 6 4.18 17.25 17.64
C LEU A 6 4.48 16.65 16.26
N LEU A 7 5.22 17.36 15.41
CA LEU A 7 5.62 16.88 14.09
C LEU A 7 6.51 15.63 14.18
N VAL A 8 7.41 15.57 15.16
CA VAL A 8 8.25 14.39 15.40
C VAL A 8 7.41 13.18 15.82
N ILE A 9 6.44 13.37 16.72
CA ILE A 9 5.52 12.29 17.13
C ILE A 9 4.70 11.81 15.93
N PHE A 10 4.17 12.73 15.12
CA PHE A 10 3.45 12.35 13.90
C PHE A 10 4.32 11.56 12.94
N LEU A 11 5.56 11.99 12.74
CA LEU A 11 6.50 11.28 11.87
C LEU A 11 6.80 9.86 12.39
N ILE A 12 7.03 9.70 13.69
CA ILE A 12 7.28 8.39 14.31
C ILE A 12 6.06 7.47 14.15
N VAL A 13 4.86 7.97 14.46
CA VAL A 13 3.60 7.20 14.34
C VAL A 13 3.35 6.82 12.88
N ALA A 14 3.54 7.76 11.95
CA ALA A 14 3.47 7.53 10.51
C ALA A 14 4.42 6.42 10.04
N ILE A 15 5.69 6.44 10.48
CA ILE A 15 6.67 5.41 10.13
C ILE A 15 6.26 4.04 10.67
N ILE A 16 5.88 3.96 11.96
CA ILE A 16 5.43 2.70 12.59
C ILE A 16 4.26 2.12 11.80
N ILE A 17 3.28 2.96 11.47
CA ILE A 17 2.11 2.51 10.74
C ILE A 17 2.47 2.08 9.30
N ALA A 18 3.36 2.80 8.61
CA ALA A 18 3.82 2.41 7.28
C ALA A 18 4.51 1.03 7.29
N ILE A 19 5.31 0.74 8.32
CA ILE A 19 5.96 -0.56 8.53
C ILE A 19 4.92 -1.66 8.78
N ILE A 20 3.94 -1.42 9.66
CA ILE A 20 2.87 -2.37 9.94
C ILE A 20 2.06 -2.67 8.66
N ASN A 21 1.68 -1.62 7.92
CA ASN A 21 0.95 -1.76 6.66
C ASN A 21 1.78 -2.52 5.61
N PHE A 22 3.09 -2.26 5.55
CA PHE A 22 4.00 -3.03 4.70
C PHE A 22 3.97 -4.52 5.06
N ILE A 23 4.18 -4.87 6.33
CA ILE A 23 4.21 -6.27 6.80
C ILE A 23 2.88 -6.98 6.50
N ILE A 24 1.76 -6.34 6.85
CA ILE A 24 0.41 -6.90 6.59
C ILE A 24 0.20 -7.08 5.09
N GLY A 25 0.55 -6.08 4.28
CA GLY A 25 0.48 -6.13 2.82
C GLY A 25 1.28 -7.31 2.27
N VAL A 26 2.53 -7.49 2.69
CA VAL A 26 3.39 -8.61 2.26
C VAL A 26 2.75 -9.96 2.63
N ILE A 27 2.30 -10.13 3.88
CA ILE A 27 1.70 -11.39 4.34
C ILE A 27 0.44 -11.72 3.52
N LEU A 28 -0.45 -10.74 3.33
CA LEU A 28 -1.69 -10.93 2.58
C LEU A 28 -1.41 -11.28 1.11
N MET A 29 -0.47 -10.58 0.46
CA MET A 29 -0.10 -10.88 -0.92
C MET A 29 0.54 -12.26 -1.07
N LEU A 30 1.45 -12.64 -0.17
CA LEU A 30 2.08 -13.96 -0.19
C LEU A 30 1.06 -15.08 -0.02
N ARG A 31 0.13 -14.93 0.93
CA ARG A 31 -0.94 -15.90 1.20
C ARG A 31 -1.87 -16.02 -0.01
N MET A 32 -2.26 -14.89 -0.58
CA MET A 32 -3.21 -14.84 -1.69
C MET A 32 -2.58 -15.30 -3.01
N ALA A 33 -1.28 -15.03 -3.24
CA ALA A 33 -0.51 -15.60 -4.35
C ALA A 33 -0.41 -17.11 -4.23
N SER A 34 -0.17 -17.63 -3.02
CA SER A 34 -0.12 -19.07 -2.76
C SER A 34 -1.47 -19.76 -3.01
N LEU A 35 -2.58 -19.17 -2.52
CA LEU A 35 -3.92 -19.70 -2.72
C LEU A 35 -4.34 -19.77 -4.20
N LYS A 36 -3.80 -18.89 -5.04
CA LYS A 36 -4.09 -18.84 -6.48
C LYS A 36 -3.07 -19.55 -7.35
N GLY A 37 -2.03 -20.18 -6.76
CA GLY A 37 -0.94 -20.81 -7.51
C GLY A 37 -0.02 -19.83 -8.26
N LEU A 38 -0.08 -18.53 -7.94
CA LEU A 38 0.66 -17.46 -8.62
C LEU A 38 2.03 -17.21 -7.96
N THR A 39 2.84 -18.26 -7.82
CA THR A 39 4.14 -18.18 -7.12
C THR A 39 5.13 -17.24 -7.81
N LYS A 40 5.09 -17.15 -9.15
CA LYS A 40 5.91 -16.23 -9.96
C LYS A 40 5.61 -14.75 -9.68
N GLU A 41 4.39 -14.44 -9.27
CA GLU A 41 3.92 -13.06 -9.03
C GLU A 41 4.21 -12.54 -7.61
N LYS A 42 4.78 -13.38 -6.72
CA LYS A 42 5.13 -13.00 -5.35
C LYS A 42 6.15 -11.86 -5.29
N LYS A 43 7.20 -11.93 -6.11
CA LYS A 43 8.27 -10.93 -6.14
C LYS A 43 7.76 -9.56 -6.65
N PRO A 44 7.05 -9.47 -7.80
CA PRO A 44 6.37 -8.25 -8.22
C PRO A 44 5.46 -7.64 -7.15
N ALA A 45 4.65 -8.46 -6.49
CA ALA A 45 3.70 -8.01 -5.48
C ALA A 45 4.41 -7.37 -4.26
N ILE A 46 5.51 -7.98 -3.79
CA ILE A 46 6.33 -7.41 -2.71
C ILE A 46 6.94 -6.06 -3.13
N ILE A 47 7.45 -5.96 -4.37
CA ILE A 47 8.05 -4.73 -4.89
C ILE A 47 7.00 -3.61 -4.93
N LEU A 48 5.79 -3.88 -5.42
CA LEU A 48 4.69 -2.91 -5.44
C LEU A 48 4.33 -2.42 -4.03
N ASN A 49 4.26 -3.33 -3.07
CA ASN A 49 3.97 -2.93 -1.70
C ASN A 49 5.11 -2.16 -1.05
N ALA A 50 6.36 -2.44 -1.39
CA ALA A 50 7.49 -1.64 -0.93
C ALA A 50 7.41 -0.21 -1.50
N ILE A 51 7.12 -0.09 -2.80
CA ILE A 51 6.91 1.20 -3.46
C ILE A 51 5.75 1.96 -2.80
N TRP A 52 4.64 1.28 -2.54
CA TRP A 52 3.50 1.85 -1.82
C TRP A 52 3.89 2.44 -0.46
N SER A 53 4.59 1.66 0.37
CA SER A 53 5.03 2.10 1.70
C SER A 53 6.01 3.27 1.64
N ILE A 54 6.92 3.29 0.67
CA ILE A 54 7.87 4.39 0.48
C ILE A 54 7.15 5.67 0.08
N ILE A 55 6.22 5.60 -0.89
CA ILE A 55 5.43 6.77 -1.32
C ILE A 55 4.62 7.33 -0.14
N LEU A 56 4.05 6.46 0.69
CA LEU A 56 3.33 6.86 1.90
C LEU A 56 4.18 7.67 2.87
N ILE A 57 5.41 7.21 3.14
CA ILE A 57 6.34 7.88 4.05
C ILE A 57 6.76 9.25 3.50
N ILE A 58 7.14 9.32 2.22
CA ILE A 58 7.66 10.56 1.60
C ILE A 58 6.62 11.69 1.58
N THR A 59 5.35 11.33 1.47
CA THR A 59 4.28 12.28 1.13
C THR A 59 3.41 12.66 2.31
N GLY A 60 3.80 12.24 3.51
CA GLY A 60 3.20 12.70 4.77
C GLY A 60 1.72 12.34 4.91
N PHE A 61 1.27 11.23 4.31
CA PHE A 61 -0.10 10.72 4.45
C PHE A 61 -1.19 11.68 3.94
N SER A 62 -0.88 12.58 3.00
CA SER A 62 -1.92 13.38 2.35
C SER A 62 -2.95 12.48 1.64
N PRO A 63 -4.25 12.79 1.74
CA PRO A 63 -5.30 11.97 1.15
C PRO A 63 -5.15 11.82 -0.37
N TRP A 64 -4.63 12.86 -1.03
CA TRP A 64 -4.31 12.85 -2.45
C TRP A 64 -3.20 11.86 -2.79
N THR A 65 -2.28 11.61 -1.87
CA THR A 65 -1.17 10.71 -2.16
C THR A 65 -1.58 9.26 -2.22
N PHE A 66 -2.62 8.85 -1.48
CA PHE A 66 -3.15 7.49 -1.61
C PHE A 66 -3.67 7.25 -3.04
N PHE A 67 -4.27 8.26 -3.65
CA PHE A 67 -4.74 8.18 -5.03
C PHE A 67 -3.58 8.09 -6.04
N PHE A 68 -2.55 8.93 -5.92
CA PHE A 68 -1.38 8.87 -6.79
C PHE A 68 -0.55 7.59 -6.59
N ALA A 69 -0.37 7.14 -5.35
CA ALA A 69 0.28 5.87 -5.02
C ALA A 69 -0.46 4.67 -5.63
N PHE A 70 -1.80 4.74 -5.67
CA PHE A 70 -2.65 3.76 -6.33
C PHE A 70 -2.46 3.73 -7.83
N LEU A 71 -2.48 4.88 -8.50
CA LEU A 71 -2.19 4.94 -9.93
C LEU A 71 -0.80 4.41 -10.27
N ILE A 72 0.24 4.87 -9.56
CA ILE A 72 1.62 4.45 -9.81
C ILE A 72 1.77 2.93 -9.61
N ASN A 73 1.25 2.39 -8.51
CA ASN A 73 1.33 0.93 -8.27
C ASN A 73 0.46 0.12 -9.23
N PHE A 74 -0.64 0.67 -9.73
CA PHE A 74 -1.41 0.02 -10.78
C PHE A 74 -0.61 -0.09 -12.08
N PHE A 75 0.02 0.99 -12.54
CA PHE A 75 0.85 0.97 -13.74
C PHE A 75 2.07 0.07 -13.60
N ILE A 76 2.82 0.18 -12.50
CA ILE A 76 3.98 -0.69 -12.23
C ILE A 76 3.52 -2.15 -12.14
N GLY A 77 2.35 -2.40 -11.54
CA GLY A 77 1.81 -3.75 -11.41
C GLY A 77 1.40 -4.34 -12.75
N LEU A 78 0.78 -3.56 -13.62
CA LEU A 78 0.48 -3.99 -14.99
C LEU A 78 1.75 -4.29 -15.79
N ILE A 79 2.78 -3.46 -15.67
CA ILE A 79 4.08 -3.68 -16.33
C ILE A 79 4.75 -4.95 -15.79
N ALA A 80 4.71 -5.18 -14.49
CA ALA A 80 5.29 -6.36 -13.88
C ALA A 80 4.54 -7.66 -14.26
N LEU A 81 3.21 -7.60 -14.37
CA LEU A 81 2.38 -8.70 -14.87
C LEU A 81 2.61 -9.00 -16.36
N SER A 82 3.00 -7.99 -17.14
CA SER A 82 3.26 -8.08 -18.58
C SER A 82 4.57 -8.80 -18.92
N TYR A 83 5.46 -9.06 -17.95
CA TYR A 83 6.87 -9.25 -18.29
C TYR A 83 7.24 -10.60 -18.92
N LYS A 84 6.40 -11.66 -18.89
CA LYS A 84 6.80 -12.96 -19.51
C LYS A 84 5.74 -13.87 -20.16
N GLU A 85 4.43 -13.71 -19.97
CA GLU A 85 3.48 -14.77 -20.38
C GLU A 85 2.18 -14.22 -20.96
N PHE A 86 2.22 -13.67 -22.18
CA PHE A 86 1.04 -13.27 -22.96
C PHE A 86 0.35 -14.45 -23.68
N TYR A 87 0.53 -15.69 -23.20
CA TYR A 87 -0.13 -16.87 -23.77
C TYR A 87 -1.39 -17.21 -22.97
N GLY A 88 -2.42 -16.34 -23.06
CA GLY A 88 -3.78 -16.66 -22.61
C GLY A 88 -4.52 -15.53 -21.88
N LEU A 89 -5.52 -14.93 -22.55
CA LEU A 89 -6.45 -13.92 -22.01
C LEU A 89 -7.07 -14.29 -20.64
N ARG A 90 -7.24 -15.59 -20.36
CA ARG A 90 -7.84 -16.09 -19.12
C ARG A 90 -6.89 -15.96 -17.92
N GLU A 91 -5.59 -16.17 -18.14
CA GLU A 91 -4.56 -15.98 -17.09
C GLU A 91 -4.34 -14.50 -16.80
N PHE A 92 -4.32 -13.66 -17.84
CA PHE A 92 -4.20 -12.21 -17.70
C PHE A 92 -5.33 -11.63 -16.83
N ARG A 93 -6.59 -12.01 -17.08
CA ARG A 93 -7.73 -11.56 -16.24
C ARG A 93 -7.58 -11.99 -14.77
N LYS A 94 -7.10 -13.21 -14.50
CA LYS A 94 -6.86 -13.69 -13.13
C LYS A 94 -5.76 -12.88 -12.42
N ARG A 95 -4.68 -12.53 -13.13
CA ARG A 95 -3.55 -11.74 -12.62
C ARG A 95 -3.94 -10.28 -12.38
N VAL A 96 -4.65 -9.65 -13.32
CA VAL A 96 -5.18 -8.29 -13.14
C VAL A 96 -6.18 -8.23 -11.97
N ALA A 97 -7.09 -9.21 -11.86
CA ALA A 97 -8.02 -9.29 -10.73
C ALA A 97 -7.30 -9.51 -9.39
N PHE A 98 -6.13 -10.16 -9.40
CA PHE A 98 -5.28 -10.28 -8.22
C PHE A 98 -4.61 -8.94 -7.84
N LEU A 99 -4.02 -8.25 -8.82
CA LEU A 99 -3.43 -6.92 -8.63
C LEU A 99 -4.46 -5.92 -8.09
N ILE A 100 -5.64 -5.83 -8.71
CA ILE A 100 -6.70 -4.92 -8.27
C ILE A 100 -7.13 -5.22 -6.83
N LYS A 101 -7.30 -6.50 -6.46
CA LYS A 101 -7.64 -6.88 -5.09
C LYS A 101 -6.56 -6.44 -4.09
N ILE A 102 -5.29 -6.59 -4.43
CA ILE A 102 -4.18 -6.13 -3.58
C ILE A 102 -4.24 -4.63 -3.39
N LEU A 103 -4.37 -3.88 -4.49
CA LEU A 103 -4.41 -2.42 -4.45
C LEU A 103 -5.59 -1.91 -3.62
N ILE A 104 -6.76 -2.54 -3.73
CA ILE A 104 -7.93 -2.20 -2.91
C ILE A 104 -7.65 -2.45 -1.43
N ILE A 105 -7.07 -3.59 -1.07
CA ILE A 105 -6.72 -3.89 0.33
C ILE A 105 -5.73 -2.87 0.88
N GLN A 106 -4.66 -2.56 0.12
CA GLN A 106 -3.67 -1.56 0.50
C GLN A 106 -4.30 -0.17 0.66
N PHE A 107 -5.21 0.20 -0.23
CA PHE A 107 -5.94 1.47 -0.17
C PHE A 107 -6.84 1.56 1.07
N ILE A 108 -7.60 0.50 1.38
CA ILE A 108 -8.43 0.44 2.59
C ILE A 108 -7.57 0.56 3.85
N LEU A 109 -6.46 -0.18 3.93
CA LEU A 109 -5.53 -0.08 5.06
C LEU A 109 -4.98 1.33 5.20
N ALA A 110 -4.59 1.95 4.09
CA ALA A 110 -4.15 3.34 4.04
C ALA A 110 -5.19 4.34 4.59
N ILE A 111 -6.46 4.18 4.23
CA ILE A 111 -7.55 5.05 4.73
C ILE A 111 -7.73 4.89 6.24
N ILE A 112 -7.75 3.66 6.74
CA ILE A 112 -7.89 3.39 8.18
C ILE A 112 -6.78 4.11 8.96
N VAL A 113 -5.56 4.00 8.47
CA VAL A 113 -4.39 4.68 9.03
C VAL A 113 -4.54 6.20 9.02
N TYR A 114 -4.99 6.76 7.90
CA TYR A 114 -5.22 8.20 7.76
C TYR A 114 -6.26 8.70 8.77
N ILE A 115 -7.36 7.98 8.94
CA ILE A 115 -8.42 8.32 9.91
C ILE A 115 -7.86 8.36 11.33
N ILE A 116 -7.03 7.39 11.71
CA ILE A 116 -6.39 7.34 13.03
C ILE A 116 -5.47 8.57 13.24
N LEU A 117 -4.60 8.87 12.27
CA LEU A 117 -3.70 10.02 12.33
C LEU A 117 -4.48 11.34 12.44
N PHE A 118 -5.55 11.49 11.64
CA PHE A 118 -6.42 12.66 11.67
C PHE A 118 -7.12 12.83 13.02
N TYR A 119 -7.60 11.75 13.63
CA TYR A 119 -8.23 11.79 14.95
C TYR A 119 -7.25 12.23 16.04
N LEU A 120 -5.99 11.76 15.98
CA LEU A 120 -4.93 12.20 16.91
C LEU A 120 -4.64 13.71 16.78
N ILE A 121 -4.66 14.25 15.55
CA ILE A 121 -4.55 15.70 15.32
C ILE A 121 -5.69 16.44 15.99
N ILE A 122 -6.94 16.02 15.78
CA ILE A 122 -8.12 16.68 16.37
C ILE A 122 -8.04 16.69 17.90
N ILE A 123 -7.76 15.53 18.51
CA ILE A 123 -7.64 15.42 19.97
C ILE A 123 -6.56 16.37 20.49
N TYR A 124 -5.43 16.49 19.80
CA TYR A 124 -4.36 17.38 20.24
C TYR A 124 -4.72 18.88 20.18
N PHE A 125 -5.48 19.31 19.16
CA PHE A 125 -5.83 20.73 19.00
C PHE A 125 -7.06 21.17 19.79
N PHE A 126 -7.99 20.25 20.09
CA PHE A 126 -9.30 20.57 20.66
C PHE A 126 -9.64 19.82 21.95
N GLY A 127 -8.79 18.90 22.40
CA GLY A 127 -8.97 18.09 23.61
C GLY A 127 -8.10 18.52 24.78
#